data_AF-A0A382HBL5-F1
#
_entry.id   AF-A0A382HBL5-F1
#
_cell.length_a   1.000
_cell.length_b   1.000
_cell.length_c   1.000
_cell.angle_alpha   90.00
_cell.angle_beta   90.00
_cell.angle_gamma   90.00
#
_symmetry.space_group_name_H-M   'P 1'
#
loop_
_entity.id
_entity.type
_entity.pdbx_description
1 polymer ?
#
loop_
_entity_poly.entity_id
_entity_poly.type
_entity_poly.pdbx_seq_one_letter_code
_entity_poly.pdbx_strand_id
1 'polypeptide(L)'
;MRLSYDELLNKTQFLSNLIQEKISSGNVISILSENSPFFIMSYFSILKSGCIAHIIPPGISDFNLKEQIKETSPEMILSNTSFEKKLNRTGLIKKTFFVENESKLLESNNNDFYGNKFHEVSSIIFTSGTTSKPKGVKLTHKNVLTATSNIVKMISLQPNDIEINSLSLSHSFGLGCLHAIFLQGATSLIFKNTINLN
;
A
#
# COMPACT_ATOMS: atom_id res chain seq x y z
N MET A 1 -8.18 -5.28 15.09
CA MET A 1 -7.75 -6.54 14.45
C MET A 1 -6.25 -6.66 14.61
N ARG A 2 -5.75 -7.84 14.98
CA ARG A 2 -4.33 -8.15 15.10
C ARG A 2 -3.99 -9.20 14.05
N LEU A 3 -2.85 -9.06 13.37
CA LEU A 3 -2.33 -10.05 12.44
C LEU A 3 -0.90 -10.42 12.84
N SER A 4 -0.57 -11.70 12.79
CA SER A 4 0.82 -12.15 12.82
C SER A 4 1.51 -11.90 11.46
N TYR A 5 2.84 -12.00 11.45
CA TYR A 5 3.60 -11.95 10.19
C TYR A 5 3.18 -13.05 9.21
N ASP A 6 2.92 -14.27 9.71
CA ASP A 6 2.49 -15.40 8.89
C ASP A 6 1.10 -15.16 8.29
N GLU A 7 0.15 -14.68 9.09
CA GLU A 7 -1.20 -14.34 8.60
C GLU A 7 -1.14 -13.25 7.53
N LEU A 8 -0.32 -12.23 7.74
CA LEU A 8 -0.13 -11.15 6.78
C LEU A 8 0.55 -11.63 5.50
N LEU A 9 1.57 -12.49 5.61
CA LEU A 9 2.28 -13.07 4.47
C LEU A 9 1.35 -13.92 3.62
N ASN A 10 0.56 -14.80 4.24
CA ASN A 10 -0.39 -15.66 3.53
C ASN A 10 -1.44 -14.83 2.77
N LYS A 11 -2.03 -13.84 3.45
CA LYS A 11 -2.98 -12.91 2.82
C LYS A 11 -2.35 -12.11 1.67
N THR A 12 -1.10 -11.69 1.84
CA THR A 12 -0.32 -10.99 0.81
C THR A 12 -0.04 -11.88 -0.40
N GLN A 13 0.36 -13.14 -0.18
CA GLN A 13 0.61 -14.10 -1.25
C GLN A 13 -0.65 -14.34 -2.08
N PHE A 14 -1.78 -14.55 -1.42
CA PHE A 14 -3.05 -14.76 -2.10
C PHE A 14 -3.45 -13.58 -2.99
N LEU A 15 -3.47 -12.38 -2.42
CA LEU A 15 -3.85 -11.19 -3.19
C LEU A 15 -2.82 -10.89 -4.30
N SER A 16 -1.54 -11.20 -4.08
CA SER A 16 -0.51 -11.09 -5.12
C SER A 16 -0.77 -12.02 -6.30
N ASN A 17 -1.15 -13.28 -6.04
CA ASN A 17 -1.50 -14.24 -7.09
C ASN A 17 -2.71 -13.75 -7.90
N LEU A 18 -3.77 -13.27 -7.23
CA LEU A 18 -4.94 -12.69 -7.90
C LEU A 18 -4.60 -11.47 -8.77
N ILE A 19 -3.62 -10.66 -8.35
CA ILE A 19 -3.12 -9.55 -9.14
C ILE A 19 -2.40 -10.09 -10.38
N GLN A 20 -1.51 -11.06 -10.23
CA GLN A 20 -0.72 -11.64 -11.33
C GLN A 20 -1.59 -12.34 -12.39
N GLU A 21 -2.74 -12.91 -12.00
CA GLU A 21 -3.72 -13.48 -12.95
C GLU A 21 -4.34 -12.44 -13.90
N LYS A 22 -4.35 -11.16 -13.50
CA LYS A 22 -5.10 -10.09 -14.19
C LYS A 22 -4.20 -9.00 -14.77
N ILE A 23 -3.04 -8.79 -14.16
CA ILE A 23 -2.20 -7.62 -14.40
C ILE A 23 -0.75 -8.08 -14.55
N SER A 24 -0.12 -7.68 -15.66
CA SER A 24 1.28 -7.96 -15.91
C SER A 24 2.20 -7.10 -15.04
N SER A 25 3.35 -7.64 -14.64
CA SER A 25 4.40 -6.91 -13.92
C SER A 25 4.79 -5.61 -14.65
N GLY A 26 5.18 -4.59 -13.87
CA GLY A 26 5.54 -3.25 -14.34
C GLY A 26 4.35 -2.30 -14.49
N ASN A 27 3.11 -2.80 -14.45
CA ASN A 27 1.92 -1.96 -14.47
C ASN A 27 1.65 -1.33 -13.10
N VAL A 28 0.94 -0.20 -13.12
CA VAL A 28 0.58 0.55 -11.91
C VAL A 28 -0.74 0.02 -11.35
N ILE A 29 -0.80 -0.18 -10.04
CA ILE A 29 -2.03 -0.46 -9.30
C ILE A 29 -2.17 0.60 -8.21
N SER A 30 -3.35 1.22 -8.12
CA SER A 30 -3.61 2.24 -7.11
C SER A 30 -4.18 1.63 -5.84
N ILE A 31 -3.82 2.19 -4.69
CA ILE A 31 -4.43 1.88 -3.40
C ILE A 31 -5.13 3.14 -2.89
N LEU A 32 -6.43 3.06 -2.67
CA LEU A 32 -7.20 4.06 -1.93
C LEU A 32 -7.74 3.42 -0.66
N SER A 33 -7.07 3.67 0.45
CA SER A 33 -7.51 3.18 1.75
C SER A 33 -7.03 4.07 2.89
N GLU A 34 -7.71 3.95 4.00
CA GLU A 34 -7.24 4.40 5.30
C GLU A 34 -6.16 3.46 5.85
N ASN A 35 -5.49 3.89 6.92
CA ASN A 35 -4.54 3.04 7.62
C ASN A 35 -5.26 1.78 8.11
N SER A 36 -4.85 0.63 7.61
CA SER A 36 -5.52 -0.63 7.90
C SER A 36 -4.61 -1.80 7.54
N PRO A 37 -4.85 -3.00 8.10
CA PRO A 37 -4.19 -4.21 7.61
C PRO A 37 -4.45 -4.46 6.12
N PHE A 38 -5.62 -4.05 5.63
CA PHE A 38 -5.93 -4.04 4.19
C PHE A 38 -4.96 -3.20 3.37
N PHE A 39 -4.62 -1.98 3.82
CA PHE A 39 -3.61 -1.16 3.15
C PHE A 39 -2.27 -1.89 3.08
N ILE A 40 -1.82 -2.45 4.20
CA ILE A 40 -0.52 -3.11 4.32
C ILE A 40 -0.46 -4.34 3.40
N MET A 41 -1.48 -5.20 3.47
CA MET A 41 -1.63 -6.36 2.60
C MET A 41 -1.64 -5.95 1.12
N SER A 42 -2.44 -4.96 0.74
CA SER A 42 -2.54 -4.47 -0.64
C SER A 42 -1.20 -3.95 -1.15
N TYR A 43 -0.51 -3.15 -0.33
CA TYR A 43 0.80 -2.60 -0.66
C TYR A 43 1.81 -3.70 -0.98
N PHE A 44 2.00 -4.65 -0.06
CA PHE A 44 2.95 -5.73 -0.29
C PHE A 44 2.51 -6.69 -1.40
N SER A 45 1.21 -6.89 -1.62
CA SER A 45 0.69 -7.75 -2.68
C SER A 45 1.00 -7.19 -4.06
N ILE A 46 0.86 -5.86 -4.24
CA ILE A 46 1.23 -5.16 -5.46
C ILE A 46 2.73 -5.31 -5.70
N LEU A 47 3.57 -5.02 -4.71
CA LEU A 47 5.03 -5.15 -4.86
C LEU A 47 5.43 -6.58 -5.22
N LYS A 48 4.88 -7.57 -4.52
CA LYS A 48 5.14 -8.99 -4.74
C LYS A 48 4.63 -9.48 -6.10
N SER A 49 3.61 -8.83 -6.66
CA SER A 49 3.13 -9.13 -8.02
C SER A 49 4.07 -8.59 -9.11
N GLY A 50 5.09 -7.82 -8.73
CA GLY A 50 5.97 -7.10 -9.65
C GLY A 50 5.31 -5.85 -10.24
N CYS A 51 4.19 -5.39 -9.69
CA CYS A 51 3.50 -4.16 -10.08
C CYS A 51 3.99 -2.97 -9.24
N ILE A 52 3.62 -1.76 -9.67
CA ILE A 52 3.99 -0.50 -9.02
C ILE A 52 2.83 0.02 -8.18
N ALA A 53 3.06 0.27 -6.89
CA ALA A 53 2.03 0.76 -5.98
C ALA A 53 1.86 2.28 -6.07
N HIS A 54 0.76 2.76 -6.67
CA HIS A 54 0.36 4.15 -6.58
C HIS A 54 -0.47 4.38 -5.31
N ILE A 55 0.06 5.16 -4.37
CA ILE A 55 -0.52 5.30 -3.04
C ILE A 55 -1.32 6.61 -2.97
N ILE A 56 -2.64 6.48 -2.76
CA ILE A 56 -3.56 7.61 -2.78
C ILE A 56 -3.99 7.96 -1.35
N PRO A 57 -3.86 9.24 -0.92
CA PRO A 57 -4.35 9.67 0.38
C PRO A 57 -5.87 9.48 0.54
N PRO A 58 -6.35 8.92 1.67
CA PRO A 58 -7.79 8.68 1.87
C PRO A 58 -8.60 9.99 1.83
N GLY A 59 -8.03 11.08 2.34
CA GLY A 59 -8.60 12.42 2.36
C GLY A 59 -8.55 13.18 1.01
N ILE A 60 -8.11 12.55 -0.08
CA ILE A 60 -7.97 13.22 -1.38
C ILE A 60 -9.30 13.78 -1.90
N SER A 61 -9.28 14.97 -2.52
CA SER A 61 -10.45 15.52 -3.20
C SER A 61 -10.78 14.75 -4.49
N ASP A 62 -12.02 14.82 -4.96
CA ASP A 62 -12.42 14.15 -6.21
C ASP A 62 -11.64 14.63 -7.42
N PHE A 63 -11.38 15.94 -7.48
CA PHE A 63 -10.59 16.54 -8.54
C PHE A 63 -9.17 15.97 -8.56
N ASN A 64 -8.49 15.98 -7.41
CA ASN A 64 -7.12 15.47 -7.33
C ASN A 64 -7.06 13.95 -7.54
N LEU A 65 -8.07 13.20 -7.09
CA LEU A 65 -8.16 11.77 -7.37
C LEU A 65 -8.21 11.50 -8.87
N LYS A 66 -9.07 12.21 -9.61
CA LYS A 66 -9.16 12.07 -11.06
C LYS A 66 -7.87 12.45 -11.77
N GLU A 67 -7.22 13.54 -11.35
CA GLU A 67 -5.96 13.97 -11.94
C GLU A 67 -4.84 12.94 -11.71
N GLN A 68 -4.70 12.43 -10.49
CA GLN A 68 -3.71 11.39 -10.19
C GLN A 68 -3.97 10.11 -10.99
N ILE A 69 -5.22 9.64 -11.04
CA ILE A 69 -5.58 8.43 -11.82
C ILE A 69 -5.32 8.63 -13.31
N LYS A 70 -5.57 9.83 -13.84
CA LYS A 70 -5.25 10.17 -15.23
C LYS A 70 -3.75 10.16 -15.48
N GLU A 71 -2.95 10.72 -14.58
CA GLU A 71 -1.49 10.78 -14.70
C GLU A 71 -0.84 9.39 -14.59
N THR A 72 -1.31 8.56 -13.67
CA THR A 72 -0.70 7.23 -13.43
C THR A 72 -1.30 6.11 -14.25
N SER A 73 -2.49 6.30 -14.84
CA SER A 73 -3.21 5.31 -15.65
C SER A 73 -3.18 3.88 -15.05
N PRO A 74 -3.57 3.69 -13.77
CA PRO A 74 -3.39 2.42 -13.07
C PRO A 74 -4.32 1.35 -13.65
N GLU A 75 -3.90 0.11 -13.79
CA GLU A 75 -4.72 -1.00 -14.31
C GLU A 75 -5.89 -1.36 -13.39
N MET A 76 -5.73 -1.13 -12.09
CA MET A 76 -6.74 -1.42 -11.07
C MET A 76 -6.60 -0.46 -9.89
N ILE A 77 -7.71 -0.24 -9.18
CA ILE A 77 -7.75 0.44 -7.88
C ILE A 77 -8.14 -0.58 -6.82
N LEU A 78 -7.26 -0.86 -5.87
CA LEU A 78 -7.58 -1.61 -4.66
C LEU A 78 -8.17 -0.64 -3.62
N SER A 79 -9.35 -0.96 -3.11
CA SER A 79 -10.04 -0.12 -2.13
C SER A 79 -10.87 -0.95 -1.16
N ASN A 80 -11.17 -0.37 0.00
CA ASN A 80 -12.21 -0.87 0.88
C ASN A 80 -13.57 -0.20 0.54
N THR A 81 -14.66 -0.77 1.05
CA THR A 81 -16.04 -0.33 0.75
C THR A 81 -16.37 1.05 1.34
N SER A 82 -15.60 1.56 2.31
CA SER A 82 -15.82 2.90 2.85
C SER A 82 -15.57 4.01 1.82
N PHE A 83 -14.80 3.74 0.75
CA PHE A 83 -14.60 4.66 -0.37
C PHE A 83 -15.55 4.42 -1.56
N GLU A 84 -16.48 3.47 -1.49
CA GLU A 84 -17.36 3.13 -2.62
C GLU A 84 -18.13 4.33 -3.15
N LYS A 85 -18.74 5.14 -2.28
CA LYS A 85 -19.44 6.37 -2.67
C LYS A 85 -18.53 7.36 -3.40
N LYS A 86 -17.28 7.51 -2.96
CA LYS A 86 -16.27 8.38 -3.60
C LYS A 86 -15.90 7.85 -4.99
N LEU A 87 -15.67 6.54 -5.10
CA LEU A 87 -15.29 5.90 -6.35
C LEU A 87 -16.45 5.91 -7.36
N ASN A 88 -17.69 5.80 -6.89
CA ASN A 88 -18.88 5.92 -7.74
C ASN A 88 -19.02 7.34 -8.30
N ARG A 89 -19.03 8.38 -7.44
CA ARG A 89 -19.18 9.78 -7.90
C ARG A 89 -18.01 10.29 -8.76
N THR A 90 -16.84 9.65 -8.65
CA THR A 90 -15.69 9.95 -9.51
C THR A 90 -15.66 9.13 -10.81
N GLY A 91 -16.57 8.17 -10.99
CA GLY A 91 -16.63 7.31 -12.19
C GLY A 91 -15.56 6.21 -12.21
N LEU A 92 -14.87 5.98 -11.10
CA LEU A 92 -13.74 5.05 -10.96
C LEU A 92 -14.15 3.65 -10.47
N ILE A 93 -15.42 3.49 -10.09
CA ILE A 93 -15.97 2.25 -9.52
C ILE A 93 -15.71 1.02 -10.41
N LYS A 94 -15.83 1.15 -11.73
CA LYS A 94 -15.61 0.05 -12.68
C LYS A 94 -14.17 -0.47 -12.72
N LYS A 95 -13.20 0.37 -12.32
CA LYS A 95 -11.78 0.01 -12.23
C LYS A 95 -11.38 -0.42 -10.82
N THR A 96 -12.32 -0.41 -9.88
CA THR A 96 -12.06 -0.71 -8.49
C THR A 96 -12.32 -2.18 -8.19
N PHE A 97 -11.36 -2.81 -7.54
CA PHE A 97 -11.52 -4.11 -6.90
C PHE A 97 -11.65 -3.90 -5.39
N PHE A 98 -12.84 -4.20 -4.87
CA PHE A 98 -13.08 -4.25 -3.43
C PHE A 98 -12.69 -5.62 -2.90
N VAL A 99 -11.70 -5.65 -2.01
CA VAL A 99 -11.31 -6.90 -1.35
C VAL A 99 -12.24 -7.07 -0.15
N GLU A 100 -13.38 -7.73 -0.36
CA GLU A 100 -14.32 -8.04 0.72
C GLU A 100 -13.94 -9.32 1.46
N ASN A 101 -14.01 -9.21 2.79
CA ASN A 101 -13.81 -10.26 3.79
C ASN A 101 -12.49 -11.05 3.64
N GLU A 102 -11.53 -10.62 4.44
CA GLU A 102 -10.28 -11.30 4.76
C GLU A 102 -10.39 -12.81 5.03
N SER A 103 -11.58 -13.31 5.41
CA SER A 103 -11.87 -14.73 5.63
C SER A 103 -11.85 -15.55 4.33
N LYS A 104 -12.30 -15.01 3.19
CA LYS A 104 -12.20 -15.73 1.89
C LYS A 104 -10.78 -15.77 1.34
N LEU A 105 -9.91 -14.84 1.76
CA LEU A 105 -8.50 -14.80 1.34
C LEU A 105 -7.66 -15.91 1.98
N LEU A 106 -8.17 -16.58 3.03
CA LEU A 106 -7.46 -17.60 3.81
C LEU A 106 -7.64 -19.02 3.27
N GLU A 107 -8.47 -19.25 2.26
CA GLU A 107 -8.86 -20.60 1.81
C GLU A 107 -7.95 -21.19 0.71
N SER A 108 -6.96 -20.45 0.21
CA SER A 108 -6.09 -20.89 -0.88
C SER A 108 -4.69 -21.30 -0.39
N ASN A 109 -4.35 -22.58 -0.53
CA ASN A 109 -3.06 -23.20 -0.17
C ASN A 109 -2.03 -23.22 -1.32
N ASN A 110 -2.12 -22.35 -2.31
CA ASN A 110 -1.12 -22.31 -3.39
C ASN A 110 0.09 -21.47 -2.98
N ASN A 111 1.05 -22.15 -2.35
CA ASN A 111 2.35 -21.66 -1.90
C ASN A 111 3.40 -21.56 -3.02
N ASP A 112 3.01 -21.70 -4.28
CA ASP A 112 3.97 -21.62 -5.38
C ASP A 112 4.44 -20.18 -5.55
N PHE A 113 5.67 -19.95 -5.09
CA PHE A 113 6.42 -18.73 -5.30
C PHE A 113 6.76 -18.61 -6.79
N TYR A 114 5.87 -18.00 -7.57
CA TYR A 114 6.23 -17.51 -8.90
C TYR A 114 7.10 -16.27 -8.69
N GLY A 115 8.41 -16.50 -8.65
CA GLY A 115 9.44 -15.47 -8.54
C GLY A 115 9.43 -14.54 -9.75
N ASN A 116 8.43 -13.67 -9.83
CA ASN A 116 8.48 -12.55 -10.74
C ASN A 116 9.54 -11.58 -10.24
N LYS A 117 10.42 -11.17 -11.15
CA LYS A 117 11.43 -10.15 -10.90
C LYS A 117 10.71 -8.88 -10.46
N PHE A 118 11.04 -8.37 -9.27
CA PHE A 118 10.52 -7.08 -8.81
C PHE A 118 10.78 -6.01 -9.87
N HIS A 119 9.78 -5.17 -10.12
CA HIS A 119 10.00 -3.98 -10.92
C HIS A 119 10.95 -3.02 -10.18
N GLU A 120 11.71 -2.18 -10.90
CA GLU A 120 12.66 -1.26 -10.24
C GLU A 120 11.93 -0.25 -9.35
N VAL A 121 10.88 0.38 -9.90
CA VAL A 121 9.98 1.30 -9.18
C VAL A 121 9.05 0.49 -8.29
N SER A 122 9.07 0.75 -6.99
CA SER A 122 8.17 0.14 -6.00
C SER A 122 6.85 0.89 -5.89
N SER A 123 6.92 2.22 -5.79
CA SER A 123 5.76 3.03 -5.47
C SER A 123 5.78 4.43 -6.06
N ILE A 124 4.59 5.00 -6.19
CA ILE A 124 4.35 6.37 -6.61
C ILE A 124 3.59 7.07 -5.50
N ILE A 125 4.16 8.18 -5.00
CA ILE A 125 3.51 9.06 -4.01
C ILE A 125 3.44 10.46 -4.61
N PHE A 126 2.26 11.07 -4.58
CA PHE A 126 2.09 12.44 -5.03
C PHE A 126 2.43 13.43 -3.94
N THR A 127 3.10 14.51 -4.32
CA THR A 127 3.37 15.65 -3.45
C THR A 127 2.62 16.88 -3.95
N SER A 128 2.16 17.74 -3.03
CA SER A 128 1.37 18.94 -3.31
C SER A 128 2.20 20.08 -3.93
N GLY A 129 3.12 19.77 -4.84
CA GLY A 129 4.16 20.69 -5.33
C GLY A 129 3.70 22.14 -5.51
N THR A 130 4.58 23.09 -5.17
CA THR A 130 4.30 24.54 -5.11
C THR A 130 3.80 25.16 -6.43
N THR A 131 3.85 24.41 -7.54
CA THR A 131 3.55 24.85 -8.91
C THR A 131 2.16 24.40 -9.40
N SER A 132 1.14 24.50 -8.55
CA SER A 132 -0.30 24.25 -8.81
C SER A 132 -0.76 22.83 -9.23
N LYS A 133 0.11 21.96 -9.76
CA LYS A 133 -0.21 20.55 -10.03
C LYS A 133 0.65 19.59 -9.20
N PRO A 134 0.03 18.65 -8.44
CA PRO A 134 0.76 17.59 -7.77
C PRO A 134 1.61 16.78 -8.74
N LYS A 135 2.80 16.33 -8.33
CA LYS A 135 3.69 15.49 -9.15
C LYS A 135 3.85 14.12 -8.52
N GLY A 136 3.72 13.07 -9.32
CA GLY A 136 3.98 11.69 -8.90
C GLY A 136 5.48 11.42 -8.72
N VAL A 137 5.92 11.24 -7.48
CA VAL A 137 7.31 10.86 -7.17
C VAL A 137 7.43 9.35 -7.24
N LYS A 138 8.23 8.85 -8.18
CA LYS A 138 8.56 7.42 -8.29
C LYS A 138 9.68 7.07 -7.30
N LEU A 139 9.41 6.12 -6.42
CA LEU A 139 10.39 5.56 -5.50
C LEU A 139 10.77 4.16 -5.98
N THR A 140 12.07 3.89 -6.06
CA THR A 140 12.58 2.55 -6.35
C THR A 140 12.66 1.70 -5.10
N HIS A 141 12.65 0.38 -5.25
CA HIS A 141 12.96 -0.55 -4.14
C HIS A 141 14.28 -0.19 -3.46
N LYS A 142 15.30 0.21 -4.25
CA LYS A 142 16.59 0.65 -3.71
C LYS A 142 16.48 1.91 -2.85
N ASN A 143 15.67 2.90 -3.27
CA ASN A 143 15.44 4.10 -2.45
C ASN A 143 14.80 3.74 -1.11
N VAL A 144 13.76 2.91 -1.15
CA VAL A 144 13.02 2.48 0.04
C VAL A 144 13.94 1.72 0.99
N LEU A 145 14.60 0.66 0.51
CA LEU A 145 15.49 -0.17 1.34
C LEU A 145 16.63 0.63 1.96
N THR A 146 17.26 1.53 1.18
CA THR A 146 18.35 2.37 1.69
C THR A 146 17.86 3.28 2.82
N ALA A 147 16.71 3.95 2.64
CA ALA A 147 16.14 4.80 3.67
C ALA A 147 15.75 3.99 4.92
N THR A 148 15.11 2.84 4.74
CA THR A 148 14.69 1.96 5.83
C THR A 148 15.88 1.45 6.65
N SER A 149 16.94 0.94 6.01
CA SER A 149 18.14 0.48 6.73
C SER A 149 18.81 1.60 7.52
N ASN A 150 18.83 2.82 6.98
CA ASN A 150 19.37 3.98 7.68
C ASN A 150 18.53 4.35 8.91
N ILE A 151 17.19 4.32 8.79
CA ILE A 151 16.27 4.57 9.91
C ILE A 151 16.48 3.53 11.01
N VAL A 152 16.45 2.23 10.67
CA VAL A 152 16.65 1.13 11.64
C VAL A 152 17.98 1.29 12.39
N LYS A 153 19.06 1.59 11.67
CA LYS A 153 20.38 1.82 12.28
C LYS A 153 20.40 3.05 13.18
N MET A 154 19.78 4.15 12.77
CA MET A 154 19.80 5.41 13.51
C MET A 154 19.03 5.32 14.82
N ILE A 155 17.87 4.66 14.81
CA ILE A 155 17.01 4.52 15.99
C ILE A 155 17.32 3.26 16.82
N SER A 156 18.19 2.38 16.31
CA SER A 156 18.57 1.09 16.93
C SER A 156 17.37 0.18 17.20
N LEU A 157 16.44 0.11 16.25
CA LEU A 157 15.20 -0.66 16.37
C LEU A 157 15.49 -2.15 16.63
N GLN A 158 14.72 -2.77 17.51
CA GLN A 158 14.83 -4.17 17.93
C GLN A 158 13.57 -4.98 17.58
N PRO A 159 13.66 -6.32 17.42
CA PRO A 159 12.50 -7.16 17.07
C PRO A 159 11.38 -7.18 18.10
N ASN A 160 11.67 -6.84 19.36
CA ASN A 160 10.69 -6.78 20.44
C ASN A 160 10.06 -5.38 20.61
N ASP A 161 10.43 -4.41 19.78
CA ASP A 161 9.83 -3.07 19.82
C ASP A 161 8.37 -3.09 19.35
N ILE A 162 7.60 -2.18 19.94
CA ILE A 162 6.22 -1.91 19.55
C ILE A 162 6.12 -0.43 19.20
N GLU A 163 5.96 -0.12 17.91
CA GLU A 163 5.77 1.25 17.46
C GLU A 163 4.30 1.57 17.29
N ILE A 164 3.88 2.69 17.85
CA ILE A 164 2.61 3.33 17.53
C ILE A 164 2.80 4.19 16.29
N ASN A 165 2.29 3.74 15.15
CA ASN A 165 2.30 4.51 13.91
C ASN A 165 0.98 5.27 13.75
N SER A 166 0.97 6.50 14.25
CA SER A 166 -0.13 7.46 14.14
C SER A 166 -0.06 8.32 12.87
N LEU A 167 0.86 8.03 11.94
CA LEU A 167 1.04 8.77 10.70
C LEU A 167 0.35 8.05 9.54
N SER A 168 -0.07 8.80 8.53
CA SER A 168 -0.77 8.20 7.40
C SER A 168 0.20 7.36 6.58
N LEU A 169 -0.18 6.12 6.28
CA LEU A 169 0.59 5.22 5.41
C LEU A 169 0.58 5.68 3.94
N SER A 170 -0.28 6.65 3.59
CA SER A 170 -0.25 7.32 2.28
C SER A 170 0.84 8.40 2.15
N HIS A 171 1.48 8.75 3.27
CA HIS A 171 2.62 9.66 3.32
C HIS A 171 3.92 8.88 3.52
N SER A 172 5.01 9.34 2.90
CA SER A 172 6.30 8.67 2.94
C SER A 172 6.85 8.46 4.36
N PHE A 173 6.53 9.35 5.31
CA PHE A 173 6.96 9.20 6.69
C PHE A 173 6.25 8.03 7.39
N GLY A 174 4.91 8.01 7.40
CA GLY A 174 4.16 6.90 8.01
C GLY A 174 4.46 5.55 7.36
N LEU A 175 4.62 5.53 6.03
CA LEU A 175 5.06 4.33 5.32
C LEU A 175 6.50 3.92 5.66
N GLY A 176 7.40 4.90 5.84
CA GLY A 176 8.79 4.66 6.24
C GLY A 176 8.93 4.03 7.63
N CYS A 177 8.13 4.49 8.60
CA CYS A 177 8.00 3.86 9.91
C CYS A 177 7.58 2.39 9.79
N LEU A 178 6.52 2.12 9.03
CA LEU A 178 6.05 0.76 8.77
C LEU A 178 7.16 -0.13 8.20
N HIS A 179 7.92 0.36 7.22
CA HIS A 179 9.03 -0.40 6.65
C HIS A 179 10.13 -0.71 7.67
N ALA A 180 10.47 0.22 8.56
CA ALA A 180 11.50 0.00 9.57
C ALA A 180 11.09 -1.12 10.54
N ILE A 181 9.84 -1.08 11.02
CA ILE A 181 9.27 -2.12 11.88
C ILE A 181 9.30 -3.48 11.22
N PHE A 182 8.87 -3.54 9.97
CA PHE A 182 8.77 -4.79 9.22
C PHE A 182 10.15 -5.35 8.88
N LEU A 183 11.14 -4.52 8.60
CA LEU A 183 12.51 -4.96 8.35
C LEU A 183 13.11 -5.65 9.58
N GLN A 184 12.75 -5.20 10.79
CA GLN A 184 13.29 -5.72 12.04
C GLN A 184 12.47 -6.88 12.64
N GLY A 185 11.27 -7.14 12.12
CA GLY A 185 10.34 -8.11 12.69
C GLY A 185 9.61 -7.61 13.95
N ALA A 186 9.60 -6.30 14.17
CA ALA A 186 8.94 -5.65 15.30
C ALA A 186 7.41 -5.55 15.12
N THR A 187 6.69 -4.98 16.09
CA THR A 187 5.22 -4.84 16.02
C THR A 187 4.81 -3.40 15.71
N SER A 188 3.89 -3.21 14.75
CA SER A 188 3.28 -1.90 14.49
C SER A 188 1.83 -1.86 14.97
N LEU A 189 1.50 -0.86 15.79
CA LEU A 189 0.15 -0.49 16.16
C LEU A 189 -0.30 0.68 15.25
N ILE A 190 -1.24 0.40 14.35
CA ILE A 190 -1.74 1.39 13.39
C ILE A 190 -3.12 1.94 13.79
N PHE A 191 -3.28 3.25 13.68
CA PHE A 191 -4.56 3.93 13.87
C PHE A 191 -5.25 4.19 12.54
N LYS A 192 -6.54 3.85 12.45
CA LYS A 192 -7.36 3.98 11.24
C LYS A 192 -7.36 5.40 10.69
N ASN A 193 -7.54 6.38 11.57
CA ASN A 193 -7.51 7.80 11.26
C ASN A 193 -6.44 8.48 12.10
N THR A 194 -5.54 9.19 11.44
CA THR A 194 -4.49 9.98 12.08
C THR A 194 -4.96 11.38 12.49
N ILE A 195 -6.21 11.72 12.14
CA ILE A 195 -6.84 13.04 12.32
C ILE A 195 -7.96 13.00 13.38
N ASN A 196 -8.40 11.82 13.82
CA ASN A 196 -9.37 11.67 14.90
C ASN A 196 -8.88 10.62 15.90
N LEU A 197 -8.24 11.09 16.97
CA LEU A 197 -7.90 10.31 18.17
C LEU A 197 -9.06 10.32 19.21
N ASN A 198 -10.25 10.75 18.79
CA ASN A 198 -11.47 10.76 19.61
C ASN A 198 -12.26 9.46 19.44
#